data_AF-A0A968V0F1-F1
#
_entry.id   AF-A0A968V0F1-F1
#
_cell.length_a   1.000
_cell.length_b   1.000
_cell.length_c   1.000
_cell.angle_alpha   90.00
_cell.angle_beta   90.00
_cell.angle_gamma   90.00
#
_symmetry.space_group_name_H-M   'P 1'
#
loop_
_entity.id
_entity.type
_entity.pdbx_description
1 polymer ?
#
loop_
_entity_poly.entity_id
_entity_poly.type
_entity_poly.pdbx_seq_one_letter_code
_entity_poly.pdbx_strand_id
1 'polypeptide(L)'
;MGIEIDTWVNEHLDDPTQDHIALMANGEIHHAASLAGPFAIPNIEDCKLHKLGITWNPSAKQLIITLDGVRRLSYTGDVVKEVFGGKSKVYWGITAATGRYSNRHEFCVEKIENPVVTSLERAAPSALDVITKNHLIKGDITPLDGVQFNSGSSSLTEDSFEALDRLCEFLKKYPKHTIAINGHTDSAGDATANEQLSKDRANEVASYLKQKGIASNRIRVNGYGEKYPITSNQTAEGRQRNRRIEIRMFVPQV
;
A
#
# COMPACT_ATOMS: atom_id res chain seq x y z
N MET A 1 7.89 -17.38 5.51
CA MET A 1 9.28 -16.92 5.68
C MET A 1 9.44 -16.43 7.10
N GLY A 2 10.49 -16.83 7.81
CA GLY A 2 10.72 -16.43 9.20
C GLY A 2 12.11 -15.80 9.34
N ILE A 3 12.22 -14.72 10.08
CA ILE A 3 13.51 -14.27 10.61
C ILE A 3 13.63 -14.89 11.98
N GLU A 4 14.60 -15.77 12.15
CA GLU A 4 14.84 -16.47 13.39
C GLU A 4 15.87 -15.74 14.21
N ILE A 5 15.61 -15.62 15.51
CA ILE A 5 16.56 -15.16 16.51
C ILE A 5 16.67 -16.28 17.54
N ASP A 6 17.80 -16.97 17.55
CA ASP A 6 18.04 -18.09 18.45
C ASP A 6 19.10 -17.72 19.48
N THR A 7 18.78 -17.92 20.75
CA THR A 7 19.67 -17.73 21.90
C THR A 7 20.06 -19.05 22.56
N TRP A 8 19.76 -20.17 21.89
CA TRP A 8 20.11 -21.51 22.30
C TRP A 8 20.92 -22.22 21.23
N VAL A 9 21.64 -23.27 21.66
CA VAL A 9 22.45 -24.09 20.75
C VAL A 9 21.79 -25.45 20.63
N ASN A 10 21.15 -25.69 19.50
CA ASN A 10 20.62 -26.96 19.06
C ASN A 10 21.62 -27.67 18.14
N GLU A 11 22.52 -28.49 18.71
CA GLU A 11 23.58 -29.18 17.94
C GLU A 11 23.08 -30.02 16.75
N HIS A 12 21.81 -30.44 16.75
CA HIS A 12 21.21 -31.23 15.68
C HIS A 12 20.56 -30.39 14.55
N LEU A 13 20.53 -29.06 14.67
CA LEU A 13 19.94 -28.13 13.70
C LEU A 13 20.99 -27.27 12.97
N ASP A 14 22.27 -27.59 13.15
CA ASP A 14 23.43 -26.87 12.60
C ASP A 14 23.62 -25.46 13.21
N ASP A 15 23.28 -25.30 14.48
CA ASP A 15 23.42 -24.04 15.20
C ASP A 15 24.89 -23.64 15.41
N PRO A 16 25.22 -22.36 15.21
CA PRO A 16 26.43 -21.77 15.77
C PRO A 16 26.47 -21.89 17.30
N THR A 17 27.67 -21.88 17.87
CA THR A 17 27.86 -21.89 19.33
C THR A 17 27.51 -20.58 20.02
N GLN A 18 27.09 -19.56 19.26
CA GLN A 18 26.73 -18.23 19.73
C GLN A 18 25.27 -17.96 19.37
N ASP A 19 24.60 -17.08 20.13
CA ASP A 19 23.34 -16.48 19.72
C ASP A 19 23.44 -16.02 18.26
N HIS A 20 22.40 -16.27 17.50
CA HIS A 20 22.45 -16.02 16.07
C HIS A 20 21.10 -15.61 15.50
N ILE A 21 21.17 -15.04 14.30
CA ILE A 21 20.01 -14.66 13.50
C ILE A 21 20.08 -15.35 12.15
N ALA A 22 18.97 -15.89 11.68
CA ALA A 22 18.87 -16.55 10.38
C ALA A 22 17.61 -16.13 9.62
N LEU A 23 17.65 -16.22 8.29
CA LEU A 23 16.49 -16.04 7.43
C LEU A 23 16.06 -17.42 6.92
N MET A 24 14.90 -17.88 7.36
CA MET A 24 14.37 -19.21 7.11
C MET A 24 13.14 -19.17 6.19
N ALA A 25 12.92 -20.23 5.43
CA ALA A 25 11.78 -20.37 4.54
C ALA A 25 11.18 -21.77 4.56
N ASN A 26 9.94 -21.90 4.08
CA ASN A 26 9.24 -23.17 3.90
C ASN A 26 9.07 -24.05 5.16
N GLY A 27 9.27 -23.49 6.34
CA GLY A 27 9.18 -24.23 7.60
C GLY A 27 10.44 -25.03 7.92
N GLU A 28 11.53 -24.83 7.17
CA GLU A 28 12.80 -25.46 7.49
C GLU A 28 13.44 -24.81 8.71
N ILE A 29 13.96 -25.67 9.57
CA ILE A 29 14.58 -25.33 10.85
C ILE A 29 16.07 -25.67 10.89
N HIS A 30 16.59 -26.37 9.88
CA HIS A 30 18.02 -26.66 9.76
C HIS A 30 18.74 -25.47 9.12
N HIS A 31 19.78 -24.97 9.77
CA HIS A 31 20.50 -23.79 9.30
C HIS A 31 21.22 -23.99 7.97
N ALA A 32 21.55 -25.23 7.59
CA ALA A 32 22.06 -25.56 6.26
C ALA A 32 21.10 -25.14 5.12
N ALA A 33 19.80 -24.98 5.40
CA ALA A 33 18.78 -24.56 4.45
C ALA A 33 18.41 -23.07 4.56
N SER A 34 19.14 -22.28 5.37
CA SER A 34 18.89 -20.85 5.53
C SER A 34 19.00 -20.12 4.20
N LEU A 35 18.07 -19.18 3.95
CA LEU A 35 18.21 -18.24 2.84
C LEU A 35 19.38 -17.28 3.06
N ALA A 36 19.62 -16.89 4.32
CA ALA A 36 20.79 -16.13 4.73
C ALA A 36 21.10 -16.39 6.21
N GLY A 37 22.38 -16.37 6.57
CA GLY A 37 22.83 -16.76 7.90
C GLY A 37 22.96 -18.29 8.02
N PRO A 38 23.08 -18.82 9.24
CA PRO A 38 22.99 -18.11 10.52
C PRO A 38 24.15 -17.13 10.69
N PHE A 39 23.88 -15.98 11.28
CA PHE A 39 24.86 -14.94 11.56
C PHE A 39 24.93 -14.71 13.06
N ALA A 40 26.12 -14.86 13.64
CA ALA A 40 26.31 -14.68 15.08
C ALA A 40 26.01 -13.23 15.53
N ILE A 41 25.27 -13.10 16.61
CA ILE A 41 24.93 -11.83 17.25
C ILE A 41 25.44 -11.80 18.70
N PRO A 42 25.59 -10.60 19.29
CA PRO A 42 25.85 -10.50 20.72
C PRO A 42 24.70 -11.11 21.53
N ASN A 43 24.96 -11.45 22.80
CA ASN A 43 23.91 -11.87 23.71
C ASN A 43 22.84 -10.77 23.83
N ILE A 44 21.61 -11.11 23.45
CA ILE A 44 20.43 -10.22 23.49
C ILE A 44 19.48 -10.57 24.65
N GLU A 45 19.80 -11.57 25.47
CA GLU A 45 19.07 -11.91 26.70
C GLU A 45 19.40 -10.93 27.84
N ASP A 46 19.36 -9.62 27.55
CA ASP A 46 19.87 -8.57 28.43
C ASP A 46 18.78 -7.66 29.02
N CYS A 47 17.51 -8.03 28.85
CA CYS A 47 16.31 -7.30 29.25
C CYS A 47 16.16 -5.90 28.59
N LYS A 48 16.88 -5.63 27.50
CA LYS A 48 16.70 -4.39 26.71
C LYS A 48 15.91 -4.67 25.43
N LEU A 49 15.29 -3.61 24.92
CA LEU A 49 14.67 -3.63 23.60
C LEU A 49 15.75 -3.45 22.54
N HIS A 50 15.86 -4.43 21.64
CA HIS A 50 16.74 -4.36 20.47
C HIS A 50 15.94 -4.00 19.22
N LYS A 51 16.50 -3.15 18.36
CA LYS A 51 15.81 -2.69 17.14
C LYS A 51 16.13 -3.62 15.98
N LEU A 52 15.11 -4.34 15.50
CA LEU A 52 15.20 -5.12 14.28
C LEU A 52 14.71 -4.30 13.08
N GLY A 53 15.58 -4.04 12.11
CA GLY A 53 15.24 -3.40 10.84
C GLY A 53 15.15 -4.40 9.71
N ILE A 54 14.11 -4.30 8.87
CA ILE A 54 13.90 -5.20 7.73
C ILE A 54 13.61 -4.33 6.51
N THR A 55 14.47 -4.43 5.50
CA THR A 55 14.35 -3.64 4.27
C THR A 55 14.33 -4.57 3.06
N TRP A 56 13.25 -4.52 2.29
CA TRP A 56 13.12 -5.21 1.01
C TRP A 56 13.22 -4.21 -0.15
N ASN A 57 14.21 -4.41 -1.02
CA ASN A 57 14.32 -3.72 -2.30
C ASN A 57 13.86 -4.68 -3.42
N PRO A 58 12.63 -4.51 -3.95
CA PRO A 58 12.11 -5.41 -4.98
C PRO A 58 12.87 -5.35 -6.31
N SER A 59 13.37 -4.18 -6.70
CA SER A 59 14.10 -3.99 -7.96
C SER A 59 15.47 -4.66 -7.91
N ALA A 60 16.18 -4.52 -6.79
CA ALA A 60 17.45 -5.18 -6.55
C ALA A 60 17.29 -6.65 -6.10
N LYS A 61 16.05 -7.09 -5.87
CA LYS A 61 15.71 -8.37 -5.25
C LYS A 61 16.52 -8.64 -3.98
N GLN A 62 16.65 -7.63 -3.13
CA GLN A 62 17.54 -7.66 -1.99
C GLN A 62 16.78 -7.45 -0.69
N LEU A 63 16.91 -8.38 0.25
CA LEU A 63 16.41 -8.28 1.61
C LEU A 63 17.59 -8.06 2.56
N ILE A 64 17.52 -6.97 3.33
CA ILE A 64 18.53 -6.62 4.33
C ILE A 64 17.87 -6.66 5.71
N ILE A 65 18.54 -7.30 6.66
CA ILE A 65 18.11 -7.33 8.06
C ILE A 65 19.20 -6.71 8.92
N THR A 66 18.82 -5.75 9.75
CA THR A 66 19.68 -5.06 10.71
C THR A 66 19.24 -5.35 12.14
N LEU A 67 20.20 -5.42 13.05
CA LEU A 67 19.99 -5.48 14.50
C LEU A 67 20.73 -4.31 15.13
N ASP A 68 20.01 -3.46 15.85
CA ASP A 68 20.49 -2.19 16.43
C ASP A 68 21.18 -1.29 15.39
N GLY A 69 20.60 -1.24 14.18
CA GLY A 69 21.11 -0.46 13.06
C GLY A 69 22.30 -1.10 12.33
N VAL A 70 22.85 -2.20 12.82
CA VAL A 70 23.96 -2.93 12.19
C VAL A 70 23.44 -4.04 11.30
N ARG A 71 23.85 -4.09 10.03
CA ARG A 71 23.46 -5.17 9.10
C ARG A 71 23.97 -6.53 9.59
N ARG A 72 23.06 -7.49 9.74
CA ARG A 72 23.37 -8.88 10.10
C ARG A 72 23.16 -9.85 8.96
N LEU A 73 22.05 -9.71 8.23
CA LEU A 73 21.74 -10.57 7.10
C LEU A 73 21.56 -9.75 5.82
N SER A 74 21.95 -10.36 4.70
CA SER A 74 21.69 -9.89 3.35
C SER A 74 21.35 -11.08 2.49
N TYR A 75 20.15 -11.09 1.92
CA TYR A 75 19.72 -12.08 0.96
C TYR A 75 19.46 -11.40 -0.38
N THR A 76 19.96 -12.00 -1.47
CA THR A 76 19.69 -11.55 -2.83
C THR A 76 18.98 -12.68 -3.56
N GLY A 77 17.71 -12.49 -3.88
CA GLY A 77 16.86 -13.49 -4.53
C GLY A 77 15.41 -13.04 -4.59
N ASP A 78 14.63 -13.67 -5.46
CA ASP A 78 13.24 -13.28 -5.71
C ASP A 78 12.31 -13.84 -4.64
N VAL A 79 12.26 -13.24 -3.44
CA VAL A 79 11.41 -13.75 -2.34
C VAL A 79 9.93 -13.89 -2.73
N VAL A 80 9.45 -13.05 -3.66
CA VAL A 80 8.06 -13.12 -4.12
C VAL A 80 7.83 -14.41 -4.90
N LYS A 81 8.69 -14.71 -5.86
CA LYS A 81 8.56 -15.91 -6.70
C LYS A 81 9.03 -17.18 -5.99
N GLU A 82 10.21 -17.14 -5.38
CA GLU A 82 10.95 -18.31 -4.89
C GLU A 82 10.49 -18.74 -3.50
N VAL A 83 10.09 -17.80 -2.63
CA VAL A 83 9.64 -18.12 -1.26
C VAL A 83 8.12 -18.11 -1.16
N PHE A 84 7.47 -17.11 -1.77
CA PHE A 84 6.01 -16.95 -1.67
C PHE A 84 5.23 -17.52 -2.85
N GLY A 85 5.89 -18.08 -3.87
CA GLY A 85 5.23 -18.70 -5.02
C GLY A 85 4.37 -17.73 -5.83
N GLY A 86 4.71 -16.45 -5.86
CA GLY A 86 3.97 -15.39 -6.55
C GLY A 86 2.65 -15.00 -5.89
N LYS A 87 2.36 -15.47 -4.67
CA LYS A 87 1.12 -15.16 -3.96
C LYS A 87 1.19 -13.78 -3.31
N SER A 88 0.06 -13.06 -3.33
CA SER A 88 -0.08 -11.74 -2.71
C SER A 88 -0.46 -11.80 -1.23
N LYS A 89 -1.12 -12.89 -0.79
CA LYS A 89 -1.40 -13.16 0.62
C LYS A 89 -0.37 -14.15 1.14
N VAL A 90 0.52 -13.66 1.98
CA VAL A 90 1.69 -14.38 2.45
C VAL A 90 1.81 -14.30 3.97
N TYR A 91 2.48 -15.29 4.55
CA TYR A 91 2.87 -15.28 5.95
C TYR A 91 4.37 -15.09 6.05
N TRP A 92 4.75 -14.04 6.77
CA TRP A 92 6.12 -13.80 7.15
C TRP A 92 6.14 -13.17 8.54
N GLY A 93 7.28 -13.26 9.22
CA GLY A 93 7.42 -12.67 10.54
C GLY A 93 8.75 -13.01 11.16
N ILE A 94 8.79 -12.85 12.47
CA ILE A 94 9.94 -13.13 13.32
C ILE A 94 9.56 -14.32 14.19
N THR A 95 10.50 -15.24 14.36
CA THR A 95 10.41 -16.36 15.29
C THR A 95 11.63 -16.30 16.18
N ALA A 96 11.53 -16.90 17.36
CA ALA A 96 12.66 -16.95 18.26
C ALA A 96 12.65 -18.22 19.10
N ALA A 97 13.85 -18.69 19.42
CA ALA A 97 14.09 -19.92 20.15
C ALA A 97 14.98 -19.62 21.37
N THR A 98 14.76 -20.37 22.46
CA THR A 98 15.49 -20.23 23.73
C THR A 98 15.60 -21.57 24.44
N GLY A 99 16.62 -21.70 25.28
CA GLY A 99 16.85 -22.92 26.06
C GLY A 99 16.16 -22.97 27.43
N ARG A 100 15.40 -21.95 27.84
CA ARG A 100 14.79 -21.90 29.18
C ARG A 100 13.28 -22.09 29.14
N TYR A 101 12.75 -22.73 30.18
CA TYR A 101 11.31 -23.00 30.35
C TYR A 101 10.43 -21.74 30.40
N SER A 102 11.03 -20.58 30.71
CA SER A 102 10.37 -19.28 30.71
C SER A 102 11.31 -18.20 30.19
N ASN A 103 11.13 -17.80 28.93
CA ASN A 103 11.71 -16.58 28.38
C ASN A 103 10.58 -15.79 27.69
N ARG A 104 10.53 -14.47 27.91
CA ARG A 104 9.48 -13.62 27.35
C ARG A 104 10.03 -12.91 26.13
N HIS A 105 9.61 -13.35 24.96
CA HIS A 105 9.97 -12.73 23.70
C HIS A 105 8.86 -11.81 23.26
N GLU A 106 9.21 -10.55 23.01
CA GLU A 106 8.25 -9.54 22.58
C GLU A 106 8.75 -8.87 21.31
N PHE A 107 7.86 -8.83 20.33
CA PHE A 107 8.07 -8.11 19.09
C PHE A 107 7.07 -6.98 19.03
N CYS A 108 7.57 -5.75 19.02
CA CYS A 108 6.77 -4.56 18.80
C CYS A 108 7.07 -3.99 17.42
N VAL A 109 6.05 -3.90 16.57
CA VAL A 109 6.20 -3.27 15.26
C VAL A 109 6.16 -1.76 15.44
N GLU A 110 7.34 -1.13 15.50
CA GLU A 110 7.49 0.33 15.63
C GLU A 110 6.97 1.05 14.37
N LYS A 111 7.30 0.52 13.18
CA LYS A 111 6.95 1.13 11.89
C LYS A 111 6.92 0.09 10.78
N ILE A 112 5.95 0.23 9.87
CA ILE A 112 5.97 -0.42 8.55
C ILE A 112 6.00 0.69 7.51
N GLU A 113 7.13 0.82 6.83
CA GLU A 113 7.26 1.72 5.68
C GLU A 113 7.17 0.90 4.41
N ASN A 114 6.25 1.29 3.52
CA ASN A 114 6.24 0.77 2.16
C ASN A 114 6.68 1.90 1.22
N PRO A 115 7.98 1.99 0.86
CA PRO A 115 8.45 3.04 -0.04
C PRO A 115 7.83 2.93 -1.44
N VAL A 116 7.20 1.80 -1.77
CA VAL A 116 6.53 1.54 -3.07
C VAL A 116 5.16 2.22 -3.18
N VAL A 117 4.61 2.81 -2.10
CA VAL A 117 3.38 3.63 -2.22
C VAL A 117 3.67 5.02 -2.79
N THR A 118 4.93 5.41 -2.95
CA THR A 118 5.29 6.78 -3.37
C THR A 118 5.91 6.94 -4.75
N SER A 119 6.19 5.87 -5.48
CA SER A 119 6.59 6.00 -6.89
C SER A 119 6.53 4.65 -7.63
N LEU A 120 5.72 4.61 -8.69
CA LEU A 120 5.69 3.59 -9.75
C LEU A 120 4.87 2.32 -9.50
N GLU A 121 3.56 2.46 -9.72
CA GLU A 121 2.78 1.54 -10.56
C GLU A 121 3.59 1.18 -11.84
N ARG A 122 4.40 0.12 -11.83
CA ARG A 122 5.05 -0.38 -13.05
C ARG A 122 5.07 -1.90 -13.18
N ALA A 123 3.93 -2.49 -12.89
CA ALA A 123 3.32 -3.48 -13.78
C ALA A 123 1.86 -3.04 -13.89
N ALA A 124 1.41 -2.65 -15.09
CA ALA A 124 0.10 -2.04 -15.32
C ALA A 124 -0.98 -2.73 -14.47
N PRO A 125 -1.49 -2.09 -13.40
CA PRO A 125 -2.63 -2.63 -12.72
C PRO A 125 -3.82 -2.29 -13.61
N SER A 126 -4.10 -3.07 -14.66
CA SER A 126 -5.34 -2.87 -15.44
C SER A 126 -6.59 -2.87 -14.55
N ALA A 127 -6.46 -3.46 -13.36
CA ALA A 127 -7.47 -3.46 -12.32
C ALA A 127 -7.26 -2.32 -11.31
N LEU A 128 -8.33 -1.57 -11.05
CA LEU A 128 -8.52 -0.78 -9.82
C LEU A 128 -8.09 -1.60 -8.59
N ASP A 129 -7.44 -1.01 -7.60
CA ASP A 129 -6.93 -1.75 -6.45
C ASP A 129 -8.08 -2.41 -5.64
N VAL A 130 -7.74 -3.46 -4.87
CA VAL A 130 -8.73 -4.28 -4.16
C VAL A 130 -9.49 -3.48 -3.09
N ILE A 131 -8.84 -2.51 -2.45
CA ILE A 131 -9.43 -1.71 -1.38
C ILE A 131 -10.49 -0.79 -1.98
N THR A 132 -10.12 0.00 -3.00
CA THR A 132 -11.03 0.89 -3.72
C THR A 132 -12.23 0.12 -4.29
N LYS A 133 -12.00 -1.05 -4.89
CA LYS A 133 -13.10 -1.92 -5.37
C LYS A 133 -14.09 -2.26 -4.27
N ASN A 134 -13.61 -2.71 -3.11
CA ASN A 134 -14.47 -3.12 -2.01
C ASN A 134 -15.29 -1.95 -1.45
N HIS A 135 -14.69 -0.76 -1.34
CA HIS A 135 -15.40 0.45 -0.93
C HIS A 135 -16.49 0.85 -1.92
N LEU A 136 -16.18 0.84 -3.22
CA LEU A 136 -17.16 1.13 -4.26
C LEU A 136 -18.33 0.14 -4.24
N ILE A 137 -18.07 -1.18 -4.13
CA ILE A 137 -19.14 -2.20 -4.09
C ILE A 137 -20.06 -2.01 -2.88
N LYS A 138 -19.51 -1.60 -1.73
CA LYS A 138 -20.30 -1.28 -0.52
C LYS A 138 -21.08 0.04 -0.64
N GLY A 139 -20.75 0.87 -1.62
CA GLY A 139 -21.34 2.18 -1.82
C GLY A 139 -20.78 3.27 -0.90
N ASP A 140 -19.55 3.06 -0.42
CA ASP A 140 -18.78 4.04 0.32
C ASP A 140 -18.35 5.18 -0.63
N ILE A 141 -18.17 6.37 -0.06
CA ILE A 141 -17.54 7.49 -0.78
C ILE A 141 -16.04 7.24 -0.79
N THR A 142 -15.47 7.09 -1.99
CA THR A 142 -14.09 6.63 -2.18
C THR A 142 -13.30 7.66 -2.99
N PRO A 143 -12.19 8.22 -2.48
CA PRO A 143 -11.28 9.03 -3.28
C PRO A 143 -10.74 8.24 -4.47
N LEU A 144 -10.66 8.88 -5.63
CA LEU A 144 -10.10 8.27 -6.83
C LEU A 144 -8.65 8.71 -7.00
N ASP A 145 -7.74 7.90 -6.48
CA ASP A 145 -6.31 8.15 -6.57
C ASP A 145 -5.82 8.13 -8.03
N GLY A 146 -4.82 8.98 -8.32
CA GLY A 146 -4.24 9.13 -9.66
C GLY A 146 -4.98 10.11 -10.57
N VAL A 147 -6.18 10.59 -10.23
CA VAL A 147 -6.88 11.63 -10.99
C VAL A 147 -6.45 13.02 -10.55
N GLN A 148 -5.81 13.75 -11.47
CA GLN A 148 -5.24 15.07 -11.27
C GLN A 148 -5.65 16.04 -12.38
N PHE A 149 -5.49 17.33 -12.11
CA PHE A 149 -5.85 18.39 -13.04
C PHE A 149 -4.71 19.39 -13.19
N ASN A 150 -4.59 19.98 -14.38
CA ASN A 150 -3.69 21.10 -14.60
C ASN A 150 -4.06 22.26 -13.66
N SER A 151 -3.05 23.02 -13.23
CA SER A 151 -3.24 24.13 -12.27
C SER A 151 -4.27 25.13 -12.77
N GLY A 152 -5.23 25.49 -11.91
CA GLY A 152 -6.32 26.41 -12.23
C GLY A 152 -7.32 25.92 -13.29
N SER A 153 -7.26 24.65 -13.71
CA SER A 153 -8.08 24.10 -14.79
C SER A 153 -8.87 22.86 -14.37
N SER A 154 -9.87 22.50 -15.18
CA SER A 154 -10.57 21.22 -15.19
C SER A 154 -9.94 20.19 -16.13
N SER A 155 -8.92 20.56 -16.91
CA SER A 155 -8.23 19.64 -17.82
C SER A 155 -7.46 18.56 -17.05
N LEU A 156 -7.73 17.30 -17.37
CA LEU A 156 -7.04 16.13 -16.80
C LEU A 156 -5.57 16.10 -17.24
N THR A 157 -4.70 15.60 -16.35
CA THR A 157 -3.30 15.29 -16.70
C THR A 157 -3.21 13.96 -17.47
N GLU A 158 -2.10 13.72 -18.16
CA GLU A 158 -1.88 12.45 -18.89
C GLU A 158 -1.94 11.23 -17.95
N ASP A 159 -1.33 11.33 -16.78
CA ASP A 159 -1.34 10.29 -15.73
C ASP A 159 -2.76 9.95 -15.25
N SER A 160 -3.71 10.89 -15.35
CA SER A 160 -5.09 10.67 -14.91
C SER A 160 -5.83 9.65 -15.76
N PHE A 161 -5.46 9.53 -17.04
CA PHE A 161 -6.15 8.63 -17.96
C PHE A 161 -5.99 7.16 -17.58
N GLU A 162 -4.84 6.78 -17.02
CA GLU A 162 -4.63 5.41 -16.55
C GLU A 162 -5.58 5.08 -15.38
N ALA A 163 -5.67 5.96 -14.39
CA ALA A 163 -6.60 5.81 -13.26
C ALA A 163 -8.07 5.71 -13.73
N LEU A 164 -8.45 6.52 -14.71
CA LEU A 164 -9.79 6.53 -15.27
C LEU A 164 -10.10 5.30 -16.12
N ASP A 165 -9.12 4.76 -16.84
CA ASP A 165 -9.28 3.51 -17.60
C ASP A 165 -9.54 2.32 -16.66
N ARG A 166 -8.82 2.25 -15.53
CA ARG A 166 -9.07 1.25 -14.47
C ARG A 166 -10.49 1.34 -13.91
N LEU A 167 -10.97 2.56 -13.68
CA LEU A 167 -12.35 2.79 -13.25
C LEU A 167 -13.35 2.35 -14.34
N CYS A 168 -13.11 2.67 -15.61
CA CYS A 168 -13.96 2.25 -16.73
C CYS A 168 -14.10 0.72 -16.81
N GLU A 169 -12.98 0.00 -16.74
CA GLU A 169 -12.98 -1.46 -16.77
C GLU A 169 -13.77 -2.05 -15.59
N PHE A 170 -13.64 -1.46 -14.41
CA PHE A 170 -14.42 -1.84 -13.25
C PHE A 170 -15.92 -1.60 -13.48
N LEU A 171 -16.33 -0.40 -13.91
CA LEU A 171 -17.74 -0.05 -14.09
C LEU A 171 -18.45 -0.84 -15.20
N LYS A 172 -17.71 -1.33 -16.19
CA LYS A 172 -18.22 -2.25 -17.22
C LYS A 172 -18.64 -3.62 -16.64
N LYS A 173 -18.00 -4.07 -15.56
CA LYS A 173 -18.36 -5.32 -14.86
C LYS A 173 -19.62 -5.18 -13.99
N TYR A 174 -20.04 -3.96 -13.69
CA TYR A 174 -21.19 -3.65 -12.83
C TYR A 174 -22.26 -2.82 -13.54
N PRO A 175 -22.83 -3.28 -14.67
CA PRO A 175 -23.68 -2.46 -15.56
C PRO A 175 -24.96 -1.92 -14.91
N LYS A 176 -25.43 -2.53 -13.81
CA LYS A 176 -26.62 -2.10 -13.06
C LYS A 176 -26.37 -0.96 -12.08
N HIS A 177 -25.11 -0.59 -11.83
CA HIS A 177 -24.78 0.43 -10.84
C HIS A 177 -24.63 1.81 -11.48
N THR A 178 -25.09 2.83 -10.76
CA THR A 178 -24.84 4.24 -11.04
C THR A 178 -23.65 4.71 -10.20
N ILE A 179 -22.91 5.70 -10.69
CA ILE A 179 -21.88 6.41 -9.94
C ILE A 179 -22.28 7.87 -9.71
N ALA A 180 -21.90 8.41 -8.56
CA ALA A 180 -21.80 9.84 -8.32
C ALA A 180 -20.32 10.23 -8.32
N ILE A 181 -19.97 11.22 -9.13
CA ILE A 181 -18.65 11.83 -9.20
C ILE A 181 -18.73 13.15 -8.45
N ASN A 182 -17.94 13.27 -7.39
CA ASN A 182 -17.94 14.38 -6.48
C ASN A 182 -16.62 15.14 -6.61
N GLY A 183 -16.67 16.37 -7.11
CA GLY A 183 -15.50 17.23 -7.21
C GLY A 183 -15.29 18.08 -5.97
N HIS A 184 -14.02 18.21 -5.57
CA HIS A 184 -13.61 19.05 -4.45
C HIS A 184 -12.43 19.95 -4.85
N THR A 185 -12.38 21.15 -4.26
CA THR A 185 -11.25 22.07 -4.36
C THR A 185 -10.60 22.26 -2.98
N ASP A 186 -9.44 22.91 -2.97
CA ASP A 186 -8.97 23.57 -1.76
C ASP A 186 -9.74 24.88 -1.54
N SER A 187 -9.40 25.60 -0.47
CA SER A 187 -10.03 26.87 -0.10
C SER A 187 -9.34 28.11 -0.70
N ALA A 188 -8.54 27.96 -1.75
CA ALA A 188 -7.90 29.11 -2.39
C ALA A 188 -8.85 29.71 -3.43
N GLY A 189 -9.06 31.02 -3.39
CA GLY A 189 -9.91 31.74 -4.33
C GLY A 189 -11.34 31.96 -3.84
N ASP A 190 -12.24 32.29 -4.78
CA ASP A 190 -13.65 32.56 -4.48
C ASP A 190 -14.45 31.26 -4.37
N ALA A 191 -15.34 31.18 -3.37
CA ALA A 191 -16.13 29.98 -3.10
C ALA A 191 -17.07 29.58 -4.25
N THR A 192 -17.65 30.56 -4.96
CA THR A 192 -18.53 30.31 -6.12
C THR A 192 -17.70 29.79 -7.29
N ALA A 193 -16.52 30.37 -7.53
CA ALA A 193 -15.58 29.89 -8.54
C ALA A 193 -15.10 28.46 -8.22
N ASN A 194 -14.83 28.16 -6.96
CA ASN A 194 -14.43 26.83 -6.50
C ASN A 194 -15.54 25.78 -6.66
N GLU A 195 -16.78 26.14 -6.36
CA GLU A 195 -17.94 25.29 -6.62
C GLU A 195 -18.07 24.95 -8.10
N GLN A 196 -17.98 25.96 -8.98
CA GLN A 196 -18.02 25.76 -10.43
C GLN A 196 -16.84 24.90 -10.92
N LEU A 197 -15.61 25.23 -10.52
CA LEU A 197 -14.40 24.48 -10.92
C LEU A 197 -14.46 23.01 -10.49
N SER A 198 -14.95 22.75 -9.28
CA SER A 198 -15.12 21.37 -8.79
C SER A 198 -16.13 20.58 -9.64
N LYS A 199 -17.21 21.24 -10.08
CA LYS A 199 -18.22 20.65 -10.95
C LYS A 199 -17.67 20.40 -12.34
N ASP A 200 -16.89 21.33 -12.89
CA ASP A 200 -16.26 21.20 -14.21
C ASP A 200 -15.24 20.05 -14.23
N ARG A 201 -14.43 19.91 -13.18
CA ARG A 201 -13.53 18.77 -12.99
C ARG A 201 -14.27 17.43 -12.97
N ALA A 202 -15.36 17.36 -12.22
CA ALA A 202 -16.19 16.17 -12.16
C ALA A 202 -16.90 15.87 -13.50
N ASN A 203 -17.25 16.92 -14.27
CA ASN A 203 -17.76 16.79 -15.64
C ASN A 203 -16.69 16.26 -16.61
N GLU A 204 -15.43 16.67 -16.50
CA GLU A 204 -14.34 16.16 -17.34
C GLU A 204 -14.13 14.66 -17.12
N VAL A 205 -14.13 14.22 -15.85
CA VAL A 205 -14.14 12.79 -15.52
C VAL A 205 -15.34 12.09 -16.14
N ALA A 206 -16.55 12.65 -15.97
CA ALA A 206 -17.77 12.07 -16.57
C ALA A 206 -17.68 11.96 -18.10
N SER A 207 -17.15 12.98 -18.77
CA SER A 207 -16.95 13.01 -20.22
C SER A 207 -16.00 11.92 -20.69
N TYR A 208 -14.90 11.72 -19.98
CA TYR A 208 -13.97 10.63 -20.26
C TYR A 208 -14.63 9.25 -20.09
N LEU A 209 -15.34 9.02 -18.98
CA LEU A 209 -16.03 7.75 -18.74
C LEU A 209 -17.09 7.45 -19.83
N LYS A 210 -17.83 8.47 -20.28
CA LYS A 210 -18.79 8.36 -21.39
C LYS A 210 -18.08 7.98 -22.70
N GLN A 211 -16.96 8.63 -23.01
CA GLN A 211 -16.16 8.31 -24.20
C GLN A 211 -15.67 6.86 -24.20
N LYS A 212 -15.37 6.31 -23.01
CA LYS A 212 -14.95 4.92 -22.82
C LYS A 212 -16.11 3.92 -22.77
N GLY A 213 -17.36 4.38 -22.96
CA GLY A 213 -18.55 3.56 -23.13
C GLY A 213 -19.42 3.39 -21.89
N ILE A 214 -19.24 4.20 -20.84
CA ILE A 214 -20.16 4.21 -19.69
C ILE A 214 -21.39 5.05 -20.05
N ALA A 215 -22.58 4.46 -19.97
CA ALA A 215 -23.82 5.16 -20.34
C ALA A 215 -24.08 6.41 -19.47
N SER A 216 -24.48 7.51 -20.10
CA SER A 216 -24.67 8.81 -19.43
C SER A 216 -25.65 8.77 -18.25
N ASN A 217 -26.70 7.94 -18.33
CA ASN A 217 -27.68 7.76 -17.26
C ASN A 217 -27.11 7.06 -16.01
N ARG A 218 -25.92 6.44 -16.12
CA ARG A 218 -25.20 5.83 -14.99
C ARG A 218 -24.29 6.81 -14.26
N ILE A 219 -24.21 8.07 -14.69
CA ILE A 219 -23.26 9.03 -14.12
C ILE A 219 -24.03 10.24 -13.56
N ARG A 220 -23.78 10.55 -12.29
CA ARG A 220 -24.20 11.79 -11.64
C ARG A 220 -22.96 12.62 -11.32
N VAL A 221 -23.05 13.93 -11.50
CA VAL A 221 -21.93 14.86 -11.26
C VAL A 221 -22.34 15.87 -10.20
N ASN A 222 -21.52 16.01 -9.17
CA ASN A 222 -21.66 16.98 -8.10
C ASN A 222 -20.37 17.80 -7.96
N GLY A 223 -20.50 19.11 -7.81
CA GLY A 223 -19.40 19.99 -7.43
C GLY A 223 -19.61 20.50 -6.01
N TYR A 224 -18.70 20.19 -5.10
CA TYR A 224 -18.79 20.62 -3.70
C TYR A 224 -17.89 21.81 -3.38
N GLY A 225 -17.03 22.21 -4.30
CA GLY A 225 -16.00 23.23 -4.06
C GLY A 225 -15.17 22.87 -2.83
N GLU A 226 -15.01 23.85 -1.95
CA GLU A 226 -14.23 23.76 -0.71
C GLU A 226 -15.04 23.32 0.51
N LYS A 227 -16.33 22.99 0.36
CA LYS A 227 -17.28 22.76 1.48
C LYS A 227 -16.93 21.56 2.36
N TYR A 228 -16.20 20.58 1.83
CA TYR A 228 -15.85 19.32 2.52
C TYR A 228 -14.35 19.01 2.45
N PRO A 229 -13.50 19.73 3.21
CA PRO A 229 -12.08 19.46 3.28
C PRO A 229 -11.80 18.19 4.11
N ILE A 230 -10.84 17.39 3.66
CA ILE A 230 -10.38 16.18 4.39
C ILE A 230 -9.13 16.44 5.22
N THR A 231 -8.51 17.60 5.03
CA THR A 231 -7.32 18.04 5.74
C THR A 231 -7.26 19.57 5.79
N SER A 232 -6.38 20.11 6.62
CA SER A 232 -6.11 21.55 6.69
C SER A 232 -5.79 22.15 5.32
N ASN A 233 -6.40 23.28 4.97
CA ASN A 233 -6.03 24.08 3.79
C ASN A 233 -4.82 25.01 4.04
N GLN A 234 -4.27 25.01 5.26
CA GLN A 234 -3.16 25.90 5.62
C GLN A 234 -1.83 25.44 5.02
N THR A 235 -1.65 24.16 4.76
CA THR A 235 -0.41 23.61 4.16
C THR A 235 -0.60 23.31 2.67
N ALA A 236 0.49 23.34 1.90
CA ALA A 236 0.45 23.04 0.47
C ALA A 236 0.03 21.59 0.20
N GLU A 237 0.54 20.67 1.01
CA GLU A 237 0.21 19.24 0.98
C GLU A 237 -1.27 19.03 1.32
N GLY A 238 -1.78 19.79 2.28
CA GLY A 238 -3.18 19.76 2.67
C GLY A 238 -4.11 20.21 1.54
N ARG A 239 -3.79 21.35 0.91
CA ARG A 239 -4.53 21.84 -0.26
C ARG A 239 -4.50 20.85 -1.42
N GLN A 240 -3.35 20.25 -1.71
CA GLN A 240 -3.26 19.22 -2.76
C GLN A 240 -4.18 18.03 -2.49
N ARG A 241 -4.27 17.56 -1.24
CA ARG A 241 -5.20 16.46 -0.89
C ARG A 241 -6.67 16.87 -0.95
N ASN A 242 -6.99 18.14 -0.68
CA ASN A 242 -8.37 18.63 -0.81
C ASN A 242 -8.82 18.76 -2.27
N ARG A 243 -7.89 19.03 -3.21
CA ARG A 243 -8.14 18.99 -4.66
C ARG A 243 -8.25 17.54 -5.16
N ARG A 244 -9.44 16.95 -5.05
CA ARG A 244 -9.68 15.53 -5.33
C ARG A 244 -11.02 15.26 -6.01
N ILE A 245 -11.13 14.06 -6.57
CA ILE A 245 -12.39 13.46 -7.01
C ILE A 245 -12.74 12.31 -6.07
N GLU A 246 -13.99 12.25 -5.64
CA GLU A 246 -14.54 11.10 -4.94
C GLU A 246 -15.61 10.43 -5.81
N ILE A 247 -15.67 9.10 -5.73
CA ILE A 247 -16.66 8.28 -6.42
C ILE A 247 -17.51 7.56 -5.38
N ARG A 248 -18.82 7.56 -5.58
CA ARG A 248 -19.74 6.69 -4.85
C ARG A 248 -20.55 5.87 -5.84
N MET A 249 -20.51 4.55 -5.69
CA MET A 249 -21.30 3.65 -6.52
C MET A 249 -22.56 3.19 -5.77
N PHE A 250 -23.69 3.09 -6.46
CA PHE A 250 -24.95 2.64 -5.85
C PHE A 250 -25.88 2.05 -6.90
N VAL A 251 -26.85 1.25 -6.47
CA VAL A 251 -27.96 0.81 -7.32
C VAL A 251 -29.14 1.75 -7.07
N PRO A 252 -29.68 2.44 -8.08
CA PRO A 252 -30.88 3.24 -7.92
C PRO A 252 -32.03 2.39 -7.39
N GLN A 253 -32.70 2.86 -6.33
CA GLN A 253 -33.96 2.26 -5.90
C GLN A 253 -35.03 2.65 -6.93
N VAL A 254 -35.73 1.66 -7.48
CA VAL A 254 -36.79 1.83 -8.48
C VAL A 254 -38.09 2.23 -7.78
#